data_AF-A0A1F5L6V8-F1
#
_entry.id   AF-A0A1F5L6V8-F1
#
_cell.length_a   1.000
_cell.length_b   1.000
_cell.length_c   1.000
_cell.angle_alpha   90.00
_cell.angle_beta   90.00
_cell.angle_gamma   90.00
#
_symmetry.space_group_name_H-M   'P 1'
#
loop_
_entity.id
_entity.type
_entity.pdbx_description
1 polymer ?
#
loop_
_entity_poly.entity_id
_entity_poly.type
_entity_poly.pdbx_seq_one_letter_code
_entity_poly.pdbx_strand_id
1 'polypeptide(L)'
;MGPTRIRPSLHFTADYWINDPCAPGYDSATGLYHVFYQCNPHGTEWGSMSWGHITSEDLISWTPSMRPALVPDQPYDHDGVFTGCMAPPTNSEQGPLRVVYSSVQDLPFHWSTPPYPRNAAGLAIAKSNDGGKTWTKCSENPILMGEPKGLQVTGFRDPFLAEWHALHQLRGQKSLYGLVSGGIAGHGPTAFLYSVPHNNISEWQYLSPLVNMPARFQPSPKWSGNFGVNWECVNFLTLESESNSRVCLILGAEGDVEREHIRNFESSPQIAPRTVRCLLWMFGDLRFENNSARLDYTHGGYLDCGSLYAANSYFESGSQRHIMHAWIPEEDITASYAKEKGWNGALAIPRELFLLSVPNVTRALHGPLSEVASVERVTNGDGSTTIQTLGIRPVKEIYQLRKRCGHVYQWQNISLPSSTAEATQTLCSATFSTWELEATISIDPSRCHELGFHIRHNSNMSSCTTITFSLQEETISVSKGRSTSDPNIRNCPEKGPFTLFYRASHLAVGSEDKLENLRIRVISDADVLEVFANDWFALTTMVYSPEYSSPTGISVFANGGQESAVFEEVNVWDGLSTAGR
;
A
#
# COMPACT_ATOMS: atom_id res chain seq x y z
N MET A 1 18.95 29.25 -12.70
CA MET A 1 18.85 27.77 -12.57
C MET A 1 18.16 27.53 -11.25
N GLY A 2 16.93 27.02 -11.25
CA GLY A 2 16.24 26.66 -10.01
C GLY A 2 16.96 25.49 -9.31
N PRO A 3 16.72 25.23 -8.02
CA PRO A 3 17.34 24.12 -7.32
C PRO A 3 17.00 22.80 -8.02
N THR A 4 18.02 22.02 -8.37
CA THR A 4 17.88 20.68 -8.96
C THR A 4 17.21 19.78 -7.92
N ARG A 5 15.90 19.53 -8.06
CA ARG A 5 15.16 18.67 -7.13
C ARG A 5 15.55 17.21 -7.37
N ILE A 6 15.81 16.47 -6.29
CA ILE A 6 16.27 15.09 -6.38
C ILE A 6 15.10 14.19 -6.76
N ARG A 7 15.31 13.40 -7.82
CA ARG A 7 14.39 12.34 -8.23
C ARG A 7 14.64 11.09 -7.38
N PRO A 8 13.60 10.35 -6.96
CA PRO A 8 13.79 9.05 -6.32
C PRO A 8 14.54 8.10 -7.24
N SER A 9 15.32 7.21 -6.63
CA SER A 9 16.14 6.21 -7.35
C SER A 9 15.85 4.76 -6.93
N LEU A 10 15.16 4.57 -5.81
CA LEU A 10 14.63 3.27 -5.37
C LEU A 10 13.19 3.09 -5.83
N HIS A 11 12.42 4.17 -5.87
CA HIS A 11 11.04 4.19 -6.33
C HIS A 11 10.96 4.52 -7.81
N PHE A 12 10.13 3.79 -8.53
CA PHE A 12 9.88 4.10 -9.92
C PHE A 12 8.99 5.35 -10.04
N THR A 13 9.41 6.30 -10.89
CA THR A 13 8.60 7.43 -11.34
C THR A 13 8.95 7.76 -12.80
N ALA A 14 8.07 8.46 -13.52
CA ALA A 14 8.26 8.86 -14.91
C ALA A 14 8.34 10.39 -15.07
N ASP A 15 8.79 10.88 -16.22
CA ASP A 15 8.92 12.33 -16.52
C ASP A 15 7.58 13.00 -16.84
N TYR A 16 6.54 12.59 -16.11
CA TYR A 16 5.16 12.97 -16.29
C TYR A 16 4.32 12.42 -15.12
N TRP A 17 3.01 12.62 -15.14
CA TRP A 17 2.09 12.07 -14.14
C TRP A 17 2.00 10.56 -14.24
N ILE A 18 2.17 9.88 -13.11
CA ILE A 18 1.81 8.47 -12.94
C ILE A 18 0.89 8.27 -11.74
N ASN A 19 0.03 7.26 -11.83
CA ASN A 19 -0.75 6.77 -10.70
C ASN A 19 -0.76 5.24 -10.63
N ASP A 20 -1.93 4.65 -10.52
CA ASP A 20 -2.21 3.26 -10.19
C ASP A 20 -1.26 2.27 -10.88
N PRO A 21 -0.55 1.41 -10.13
CA PRO A 21 0.07 0.25 -10.72
C PRO A 21 -0.99 -0.68 -11.29
N CYS A 22 -0.79 -1.03 -12.55
CA CYS A 22 -1.68 -1.87 -13.33
C CYS A 22 -1.00 -3.21 -13.60
N ALA A 23 -1.79 -4.28 -13.60
CA ALA A 23 -1.38 -5.60 -14.08
C ALA A 23 0.02 -6.09 -13.65
N PRO A 24 0.38 -6.03 -12.36
CA PRO A 24 1.63 -6.62 -11.90
C PRO A 24 1.59 -8.15 -12.09
N GLY A 25 2.70 -8.74 -12.51
CA GLY A 25 2.80 -10.18 -12.70
C GLY A 25 4.20 -10.68 -13.02
N TYR A 26 4.42 -11.98 -12.88
CA TYR A 26 5.69 -12.64 -13.19
C TYR A 26 5.55 -13.51 -14.43
N ASP A 27 6.39 -13.25 -15.43
CA ASP A 27 6.51 -14.06 -16.63
C ASP A 27 7.63 -15.09 -16.47
N SER A 28 7.24 -16.31 -16.10
CA SER A 28 8.17 -17.44 -16.00
C SER A 28 8.86 -17.84 -17.30
N ALA A 29 8.39 -17.38 -18.48
CA ALA A 29 9.03 -17.66 -19.77
C ALA A 29 10.32 -16.84 -19.95
N THR A 30 10.26 -15.59 -19.52
CA THR A 30 11.37 -14.62 -19.64
C THR A 30 12.15 -14.43 -18.34
N GLY A 31 11.57 -14.84 -17.21
CA GLY A 31 12.11 -14.57 -15.88
C GLY A 31 11.89 -13.13 -15.41
N LEU A 32 11.01 -12.38 -16.07
CA LEU A 32 10.77 -10.97 -15.80
C LEU A 32 9.51 -10.75 -14.98
N TYR A 33 9.60 -9.83 -14.03
CA TYR A 33 8.46 -9.16 -13.44
C TYR A 33 8.00 -8.05 -14.38
N HIS A 34 6.69 -7.93 -14.58
CA HIS A 34 6.03 -6.88 -15.35
C HIS A 34 5.18 -6.05 -14.39
N VAL A 35 5.26 -4.74 -14.51
CA VAL A 35 4.34 -3.80 -13.85
C VAL A 35 3.96 -2.73 -14.87
N PHE A 36 2.67 -2.48 -15.00
CA PHE A 36 2.14 -1.34 -15.74
C PHE A 36 1.80 -0.24 -14.75
N TYR A 37 1.57 0.96 -15.25
CA TYR A 37 1.08 2.07 -14.43
C TYR A 37 0.28 3.01 -15.29
N GLN A 38 -0.79 3.57 -14.73
CA GLN A 38 -1.50 4.65 -15.41
C GLN A 38 -0.59 5.88 -15.53
N CYS A 39 -0.64 6.54 -16.68
CA CYS A 39 0.12 7.76 -16.92
C CYS A 39 -0.56 8.75 -17.86
N ASN A 40 -0.19 10.02 -17.71
CA ASN A 40 -0.44 11.06 -18.70
C ASN A 40 0.90 11.44 -19.36
N PRO A 41 1.26 10.90 -20.53
CA PRO A 41 2.55 11.20 -21.15
C PRO A 41 2.71 12.66 -21.63
N HIS A 42 1.68 13.50 -21.48
CA HIS A 42 1.67 14.89 -21.93
C HIS A 42 1.84 15.92 -20.81
N GLY A 43 1.86 15.51 -19.54
CA GLY A 43 1.99 16.47 -18.43
C GLY A 43 2.08 15.83 -17.05
N THR A 44 2.21 16.69 -16.03
CA THR A 44 2.32 16.32 -14.61
C THR A 44 0.99 16.39 -13.88
N GLU A 45 -0.11 16.33 -14.62
CA GLU A 45 -1.50 16.37 -14.15
C GLU A 45 -2.26 15.17 -14.70
N TRP A 46 -3.36 14.80 -14.03
CA TRP A 46 -4.25 13.74 -14.49
C TRP A 46 -4.91 14.11 -15.84
N GLY A 47 -4.91 13.18 -16.80
CA GLY A 47 -5.62 13.29 -18.08
C GLY A 47 -5.05 12.31 -19.13
N SER A 48 -5.84 11.99 -20.17
CA SER A 48 -5.39 11.11 -21.28
C SER A 48 -4.77 9.78 -20.82
N MET A 49 -5.43 9.12 -19.85
CA MET A 49 -4.89 7.94 -19.18
C MET A 49 -4.46 6.85 -20.17
N SER A 50 -3.17 6.57 -20.15
CA SER A 50 -2.48 5.52 -20.90
C SER A 50 -1.78 4.59 -19.91
N TRP A 51 -1.30 3.43 -20.35
CA TRP A 51 -0.46 2.58 -19.51
C TRP A 51 1.00 2.68 -19.91
N GLY A 52 1.85 3.14 -19.00
CA GLY A 52 3.29 2.85 -19.06
C GLY A 52 3.57 1.41 -18.65
N HIS A 53 4.78 0.94 -18.92
CA HIS A 53 5.19 -0.44 -18.64
C HIS A 53 6.66 -0.48 -18.23
N ILE A 54 6.95 -1.17 -17.14
CA ILE A 54 8.29 -1.44 -16.63
C ILE A 54 8.48 -2.94 -16.41
N THR A 55 9.72 -3.40 -16.58
CA THR A 55 10.11 -4.77 -16.25
C THR A 55 11.27 -4.81 -15.27
N SER A 56 11.38 -5.90 -14.52
CA SER A 56 12.47 -6.12 -13.57
C SER A 56 12.83 -7.60 -13.51
N GLU A 57 14.09 -7.91 -13.24
CA GLU A 57 14.55 -9.27 -12.94
C GLU A 57 14.53 -9.56 -11.43
N ASP A 58 14.41 -8.53 -10.59
CA ASP A 58 14.69 -8.59 -9.15
C ASP A 58 13.70 -7.80 -8.28
N LEU A 59 12.55 -7.38 -8.83
CA LEU A 59 11.51 -6.56 -8.18
C LEU A 59 11.93 -5.16 -7.70
N ILE A 60 13.18 -4.75 -7.91
CA ILE A 60 13.72 -3.52 -7.32
C ILE A 60 14.35 -2.62 -8.39
N SER A 61 15.02 -3.23 -9.37
CA SER A 61 15.66 -2.55 -10.49
C SER A 61 14.73 -2.61 -11.70
N TRP A 62 14.18 -1.47 -12.10
CA TRP A 62 13.14 -1.38 -13.13
C TRP A 62 13.66 -0.77 -14.43
N THR A 63 13.33 -1.42 -15.55
CA THR A 63 13.60 -0.93 -16.90
C THR A 63 12.28 -0.47 -17.55
N PRO A 64 12.12 0.83 -17.84
CA PRO A 64 10.92 1.34 -18.48
C PRO A 64 10.89 1.07 -19.99
N SER A 65 9.70 0.81 -20.50
CA SER A 65 9.41 0.85 -21.93
C SER A 65 9.44 2.28 -22.45
N MET A 66 9.94 2.47 -23.67
CA MET A 66 10.13 3.81 -24.28
C MET A 66 8.83 4.51 -24.67
N ARG A 67 7.72 3.78 -24.77
CA ARG A 67 6.40 4.28 -25.16
C ARG A 67 5.34 3.64 -24.26
N PRO A 68 4.19 4.30 -24.07
CA PRO A 68 3.05 3.65 -23.43
C PRO A 68 2.71 2.33 -24.11
N ALA A 69 2.45 1.30 -23.32
CA ALA A 69 2.05 -0.02 -23.79
C ALA A 69 0.61 -0.04 -24.31
N LEU A 70 -0.27 0.74 -23.68
CA LEU A 70 -1.67 0.94 -24.10
C LEU A 70 -1.99 2.44 -24.08
N VAL A 71 -2.73 2.90 -25.08
CA VAL A 71 -3.18 4.29 -25.23
C VAL A 71 -4.66 4.32 -25.58
N PRO A 72 -5.40 5.41 -25.30
CA PRO A 72 -6.79 5.57 -25.76
C PRO A 72 -6.82 5.76 -27.27
N ASP A 73 -7.19 4.71 -28.01
CA ASP A 73 -7.15 4.70 -29.49
C ASP A 73 -8.31 3.93 -30.13
N GLN A 74 -9.26 3.45 -29.33
CA GLN A 74 -10.47 2.77 -29.80
C GLN A 74 -11.73 3.50 -29.30
N PRO A 75 -12.87 3.36 -30.00
CA PRO A 75 -14.12 3.98 -29.57
C PRO A 75 -14.56 3.58 -28.15
N TYR A 76 -14.23 2.38 -27.70
CA TYR A 76 -14.60 1.88 -26.37
C TYR A 76 -13.68 2.34 -25.23
N ASP A 77 -12.53 2.96 -25.54
CA ASP A 77 -11.58 3.46 -24.54
C ASP A 77 -11.06 4.87 -24.83
N HIS A 78 -11.78 5.64 -25.66
CA HIS A 78 -11.34 6.94 -26.15
C HIS A 78 -11.13 7.99 -25.06
N ASP A 79 -11.79 7.83 -23.91
CA ASP A 79 -11.66 8.72 -22.75
C ASP A 79 -10.60 8.23 -21.75
N GLY A 80 -10.10 6.99 -21.88
CA GLY A 80 -8.97 6.50 -21.11
C GLY A 80 -8.84 4.99 -21.00
N VAL A 81 -7.59 4.56 -20.82
CA VAL A 81 -7.21 3.19 -20.46
C VAL A 81 -6.99 3.17 -18.94
N PHE A 82 -7.99 2.72 -18.20
CA PHE A 82 -7.98 2.71 -16.73
C PHE A 82 -7.39 1.43 -16.15
N THR A 83 -7.20 1.39 -14.83
CA THR A 83 -6.55 0.31 -14.08
C THR A 83 -7.10 -1.06 -14.43
N GLY A 84 -6.27 -2.09 -14.25
CA GLY A 84 -6.55 -3.47 -14.62
C GLY A 84 -5.52 -4.46 -14.08
N CYS A 85 -5.61 -5.71 -14.51
CA CYS A 85 -4.81 -6.83 -13.99
C CYS A 85 -4.17 -7.66 -15.11
N MET A 86 -3.13 -8.44 -14.75
CA MET A 86 -2.59 -9.47 -15.63
C MET A 86 -3.47 -10.71 -15.53
N ALA A 87 -3.89 -11.23 -16.68
CA ALA A 87 -4.69 -12.45 -16.72
C ALA A 87 -3.79 -13.68 -16.46
N PRO A 88 -4.24 -14.65 -15.66
CA PRO A 88 -3.54 -15.92 -15.51
C PRO A 88 -3.33 -16.64 -16.85
N PRO A 89 -2.26 -17.44 -17.01
CA PRO A 89 -2.09 -18.29 -18.18
C PRO A 89 -3.27 -19.28 -18.29
N THR A 90 -3.75 -19.52 -19.52
CA THR A 90 -4.98 -20.32 -19.74
C THR A 90 -4.71 -21.80 -19.97
N ASN A 91 -3.48 -22.17 -20.39
CA ASN A 91 -3.06 -23.54 -20.66
C ASN A 91 -1.71 -23.83 -19.99
N SER A 92 -1.31 -25.10 -19.92
CA SER A 92 -0.01 -25.55 -19.41
C SER A 92 1.19 -25.17 -20.29
N GLU A 93 0.95 -24.76 -21.54
CA GLU A 93 1.95 -24.11 -22.39
C GLU A 93 1.86 -22.59 -22.19
N GLN A 94 3.00 -21.94 -21.96
CA GLN A 94 3.08 -20.48 -21.82
C GLN A 94 2.63 -19.82 -23.13
N GLY A 95 1.34 -19.44 -23.17
CA GLY A 95 0.75 -18.67 -24.25
C GLY A 95 1.07 -17.17 -24.15
N PRO A 96 0.45 -16.33 -24.99
CA PRO A 96 0.67 -14.89 -24.92
C PRO A 96 0.30 -14.32 -23.54
N LEU A 97 1.09 -13.36 -23.08
CA LEU A 97 0.74 -12.54 -21.92
C LEU A 97 -0.54 -11.76 -22.25
N ARG A 98 -1.45 -11.65 -21.28
CA ARG A 98 -2.72 -10.95 -21.45
C ARG A 98 -2.99 -10.06 -20.25
N VAL A 99 -3.58 -8.91 -20.52
CA VAL A 99 -4.06 -7.98 -19.49
C VAL A 99 -5.52 -7.69 -19.73
N VAL A 100 -6.28 -7.51 -18.64
CA VAL A 100 -7.66 -7.02 -18.66
C VAL A 100 -7.65 -5.64 -18.03
N TYR A 101 -8.29 -4.66 -18.68
CA TYR A 101 -8.28 -3.27 -18.24
C TYR A 101 -9.65 -2.64 -18.34
N SER A 102 -9.84 -1.52 -17.63
CA SER A 102 -11.05 -0.72 -17.70
C SER A 102 -11.02 0.18 -18.94
N SER A 103 -11.95 -0.02 -19.86
CA SER A 103 -12.07 0.76 -21.08
C SER A 103 -13.07 1.91 -20.88
N VAL A 104 -12.58 3.14 -20.79
CA VAL A 104 -13.40 4.32 -20.45
C VAL A 104 -13.87 5.05 -21.71
N GLN A 105 -15.17 5.30 -21.78
CA GLN A 105 -15.82 5.88 -22.97
C GLN A 105 -16.76 7.07 -22.66
N ASP A 106 -16.96 7.43 -21.38
CA ASP A 106 -17.77 8.60 -21.01
C ASP A 106 -17.28 9.20 -19.68
N LEU A 107 -16.43 10.22 -19.77
CA LEU A 107 -16.02 11.07 -18.65
C LEU A 107 -16.78 12.41 -18.62
N PRO A 108 -16.97 13.03 -17.45
CA PRO A 108 -16.51 12.60 -16.13
C PRO A 108 -17.52 11.68 -15.41
N PHE A 109 -17.00 10.76 -14.60
CA PHE A 109 -17.79 10.06 -13.58
C PHE A 109 -17.04 10.12 -12.23
N HIS A 110 -17.80 10.19 -11.15
CA HIS A 110 -17.28 10.14 -9.79
C HIS A 110 -18.41 9.76 -8.82
N TRP A 111 -18.09 9.08 -7.71
CA TRP A 111 -19.09 8.64 -6.74
C TRP A 111 -19.89 9.80 -6.13
N SER A 112 -19.28 11.00 -6.05
CA SER A 112 -19.91 12.21 -5.49
C SER A 112 -20.76 13.00 -6.49
N THR A 113 -20.76 12.63 -7.77
CA THR A 113 -21.56 13.27 -8.83
C THR A 113 -22.55 12.29 -9.44
N PRO A 114 -23.50 11.73 -8.66
CA PRO A 114 -24.50 10.82 -9.19
C PRO A 114 -25.48 11.52 -10.14
N PRO A 115 -26.11 10.81 -11.08
CA PRO A 115 -25.94 9.36 -11.34
C PRO A 115 -24.64 9.04 -12.10
N TYR A 116 -24.08 7.85 -11.87
CA TYR A 116 -23.03 7.30 -12.72
C TYR A 116 -23.57 7.11 -14.15
N PRO A 117 -22.89 7.61 -15.20
CA PRO A 117 -23.36 7.43 -16.57
C PRO A 117 -23.30 5.95 -16.98
N ARG A 118 -24.41 5.45 -17.52
CA ARG A 118 -24.54 4.04 -17.90
C ARG A 118 -23.49 3.69 -18.96
N ASN A 119 -22.74 2.60 -18.75
CA ASN A 119 -21.66 2.17 -19.65
C ASN A 119 -20.50 3.18 -19.76
N ALA A 120 -20.29 4.06 -18.78
CA ALA A 120 -19.16 5.00 -18.82
C ALA A 120 -17.80 4.31 -18.83
N ALA A 121 -17.68 3.15 -18.17
CA ALA A 121 -16.53 2.27 -18.24
C ALA A 121 -16.98 0.83 -18.45
N GLY A 122 -16.27 0.14 -19.35
CA GLY A 122 -16.38 -1.29 -19.61
C GLY A 122 -15.05 -2.00 -19.33
N LEU A 123 -14.90 -3.23 -19.83
CA LEU A 123 -13.64 -3.97 -19.79
C LEU A 123 -13.15 -4.32 -21.19
N ALA A 124 -11.84 -4.35 -21.37
CA ALA A 124 -11.17 -4.75 -22.60
C ALA A 124 -9.90 -5.57 -22.31
N ILE A 125 -9.40 -6.28 -23.33
CA ILE A 125 -8.23 -7.16 -23.25
C ILE A 125 -7.15 -6.68 -24.23
N ALA A 126 -5.89 -6.73 -23.80
CA ALA A 126 -4.75 -6.66 -24.68
C ALA A 126 -3.82 -7.87 -24.48
N LYS A 127 -3.06 -8.22 -25.52
CA LYS A 127 -2.13 -9.36 -25.49
C LYS A 127 -0.76 -8.99 -26.01
N SER A 128 0.26 -9.68 -25.52
CA SER A 128 1.62 -9.65 -26.02
C SER A 128 2.08 -11.04 -26.43
N ASN A 129 2.70 -11.15 -27.61
CA ASN A 129 3.26 -12.40 -28.14
C ASN A 129 4.80 -12.40 -28.13
N ASP A 130 5.43 -11.37 -27.55
CA ASP A 130 6.87 -11.12 -27.63
C ASP A 130 7.51 -10.87 -26.25
N GLY A 131 6.94 -11.47 -25.21
CA GLY A 131 7.43 -11.36 -23.83
C GLY A 131 7.17 -9.98 -23.21
N GLY A 132 6.05 -9.35 -23.56
CA GLY A 132 5.61 -8.07 -23.00
C GLY A 132 6.24 -6.83 -23.64
N LYS A 133 6.98 -6.95 -24.75
CA LYS A 133 7.62 -5.81 -25.43
C LYS A 133 6.62 -4.98 -26.23
N THR A 134 5.65 -5.64 -26.87
CA THR A 134 4.55 -4.98 -27.58
C THR A 134 3.20 -5.56 -27.20
N TRP A 135 2.18 -4.71 -27.21
CA TRP A 135 0.82 -5.05 -26.80
C TRP A 135 -0.18 -4.70 -27.90
N THR A 136 -1.14 -5.58 -28.14
CA THR A 136 -2.19 -5.39 -29.13
C THR A 136 -3.55 -5.65 -28.49
N LYS A 137 -4.47 -4.69 -28.63
CA LYS A 137 -5.85 -4.83 -28.18
C LYS A 137 -6.56 -5.94 -28.97
N CYS A 138 -7.34 -6.76 -28.28
CA CYS A 138 -8.07 -7.87 -28.88
C CYS A 138 -9.24 -7.37 -29.75
N SER A 139 -9.55 -8.12 -30.82
CA SER A 139 -10.63 -7.79 -31.76
C SER A 139 -12.02 -7.93 -31.16
N GLU A 140 -12.15 -8.71 -30.09
CA GLU A 140 -13.39 -8.98 -29.37
C GLU A 140 -13.76 -7.86 -28.40
N ASN A 141 -12.92 -6.83 -28.27
CA ASN A 141 -13.16 -5.73 -27.33
C ASN A 141 -14.32 -4.81 -27.76
N PRO A 142 -15.02 -4.20 -26.79
CA PRO A 142 -14.88 -4.42 -25.36
C PRO A 142 -15.55 -5.75 -24.93
N ILE A 143 -14.93 -6.47 -23.98
CA ILE A 143 -15.46 -7.75 -23.48
C ILE A 143 -16.64 -7.56 -22.52
N LEU A 144 -16.73 -6.40 -21.87
CA LEU A 144 -17.89 -5.93 -21.14
C LEU A 144 -18.14 -4.48 -21.53
N MET A 145 -19.37 -4.15 -21.92
CA MET A 145 -19.75 -2.77 -22.25
C MET A 145 -19.87 -1.87 -21.03
N GLY A 146 -20.18 -2.43 -19.85
CA GLY A 146 -20.52 -1.65 -18.68
C GLY A 146 -21.03 -2.50 -17.52
N GLU A 147 -21.54 -1.83 -16.50
CA GLU A 147 -21.99 -2.44 -15.27
C GLU A 147 -23.22 -3.36 -15.48
N PRO A 148 -23.55 -4.28 -14.54
CA PRO A 148 -24.69 -5.18 -14.70
C PRO A 148 -26.02 -4.46 -14.95
N LYS A 149 -26.94 -5.08 -15.69
CA LYS A 149 -28.26 -4.50 -16.01
C LYS A 149 -29.08 -4.31 -14.73
N GLY A 150 -29.73 -3.16 -14.61
CA GLY A 150 -30.64 -2.86 -13.50
C GLY A 150 -29.95 -2.39 -12.21
N LEU A 151 -28.62 -2.31 -12.18
CA LEU A 151 -27.88 -1.71 -11.06
C LEU A 151 -27.59 -0.24 -11.34
N GLN A 152 -27.78 0.60 -10.32
CA GLN A 152 -27.27 1.97 -10.29
C GLN A 152 -26.00 1.96 -9.46
N VAL A 153 -24.86 2.09 -10.13
CA VAL A 153 -23.54 1.99 -9.48
C VAL A 153 -23.00 3.38 -9.13
N THR A 154 -22.05 3.44 -8.20
CA THR A 154 -21.24 4.64 -7.92
C THR A 154 -19.93 4.65 -8.71
N GLY A 155 -19.51 3.48 -9.19
CA GLY A 155 -18.32 3.23 -9.99
C GLY A 155 -18.35 1.81 -10.53
N PHE A 156 -17.65 1.57 -11.64
CA PHE A 156 -17.49 0.25 -12.25
C PHE A 156 -16.17 0.23 -13.03
N ARG A 157 -15.07 -0.13 -12.36
CA ARG A 157 -13.71 -0.09 -12.92
C ARG A 157 -12.76 -1.05 -12.19
N ASP A 158 -11.52 -1.10 -12.63
CA ASP A 158 -10.38 -1.80 -12.03
C ASP A 158 -10.60 -3.32 -11.93
N PRO A 159 -10.63 -4.06 -13.06
CA PRO A 159 -10.80 -5.49 -13.04
C PRO A 159 -9.61 -6.19 -12.39
N PHE A 160 -9.91 -7.15 -11.51
CA PHE A 160 -8.95 -8.11 -10.96
C PHE A 160 -9.37 -9.53 -11.30
N LEU A 161 -8.48 -10.31 -11.93
CA LEU A 161 -8.77 -11.66 -12.43
C LEU A 161 -7.72 -12.64 -11.93
N ALA A 162 -8.13 -13.64 -11.15
CA ALA A 162 -7.23 -14.68 -10.66
C ALA A 162 -7.95 -16.02 -10.43
N GLU A 163 -7.17 -17.06 -10.16
CA GLU A 163 -7.72 -18.30 -9.57
C GLU A 163 -8.11 -18.05 -8.11
N TRP A 164 -9.28 -18.56 -7.70
CA TRP A 164 -9.74 -18.47 -6.32
C TRP A 164 -10.15 -19.83 -5.79
N HIS A 165 -9.21 -20.52 -5.14
CA HIS A 165 -9.42 -21.90 -4.71
C HIS A 165 -10.57 -22.04 -3.70
N ALA A 166 -10.67 -21.13 -2.73
CA ALA A 166 -11.76 -21.12 -1.75
C ALA A 166 -13.15 -21.05 -2.42
N LEU A 167 -13.33 -20.16 -3.39
CA LEU A 167 -14.60 -20.03 -4.10
C LEU A 167 -14.86 -21.21 -5.05
N HIS A 168 -13.81 -21.72 -5.71
CA HIS A 168 -13.88 -22.94 -6.51
C HIS A 168 -14.46 -24.11 -5.71
N GLN A 169 -13.94 -24.35 -4.50
CA GLN A 169 -14.41 -25.43 -3.63
C GLN A 169 -15.88 -25.24 -3.24
N LEU A 170 -16.28 -24.03 -2.83
CA LEU A 170 -17.65 -23.73 -2.45
C LEU A 170 -18.64 -23.88 -3.60
N ARG A 171 -18.23 -23.53 -4.82
CA ARG A 171 -19.07 -23.66 -6.03
C ARG A 171 -19.08 -25.05 -6.63
N GLY A 172 -18.07 -25.87 -6.34
CA GLY A 172 -17.82 -27.15 -7.03
C GLY A 172 -17.52 -27.00 -8.53
N GLN A 173 -17.15 -25.79 -8.98
CA GLN A 173 -16.90 -25.48 -10.40
C GLN A 173 -15.55 -24.76 -10.56
N LYS A 174 -14.66 -25.30 -11.39
CA LYS A 174 -13.35 -24.68 -11.67
C LYS A 174 -13.52 -23.53 -12.64
N SER A 175 -13.08 -22.34 -12.25
CA SER A 175 -13.15 -21.11 -13.03
C SER A 175 -12.11 -20.13 -12.51
N LEU A 176 -11.75 -19.16 -13.36
CA LEU A 176 -11.19 -17.91 -12.89
C LEU A 176 -12.31 -17.04 -12.31
N TYR A 177 -11.95 -16.12 -11.44
CA TYR A 177 -12.88 -15.18 -10.84
C TYR A 177 -12.42 -13.77 -11.08
N GLY A 178 -13.34 -12.95 -11.59
CA GLY A 178 -13.15 -11.55 -11.88
C GLY A 178 -13.85 -10.68 -10.84
N LEU A 179 -13.18 -9.65 -10.34
CA LEU A 179 -13.80 -8.54 -9.61
C LEU A 179 -13.80 -7.30 -10.48
N VAL A 180 -14.86 -6.50 -10.42
CA VAL A 180 -14.87 -5.11 -10.88
C VAL A 180 -15.25 -4.24 -9.69
N SER A 181 -14.42 -3.24 -9.39
CA SER A 181 -14.52 -2.39 -8.21
C SER A 181 -15.57 -1.30 -8.37
N GLY A 182 -16.27 -0.97 -7.27
CA GLY A 182 -17.24 0.12 -7.27
C GLY A 182 -18.12 0.19 -6.03
N GLY A 183 -19.40 0.42 -6.26
CA GLY A 183 -20.43 0.51 -5.23
C GLY A 183 -21.81 0.59 -5.83
N ILE A 184 -22.83 0.41 -5.00
CA ILE A 184 -24.23 0.48 -5.41
C ILE A 184 -24.87 1.70 -4.74
N ALA A 185 -25.46 2.57 -5.56
CA ALA A 185 -26.11 3.79 -5.08
C ALA A 185 -27.18 3.46 -4.02
N GLY A 186 -27.16 4.21 -2.92
CA GLY A 186 -28.08 4.01 -1.78
C GLY A 186 -27.80 2.79 -0.91
N HIS A 187 -26.80 1.97 -1.22
CA HIS A 187 -26.44 0.79 -0.42
C HIS A 187 -25.04 0.96 0.20
N GLY A 188 -24.01 1.02 -0.64
CA GLY A 188 -22.62 1.13 -0.18
C GLY A 188 -21.63 0.53 -1.17
N PRO A 189 -20.34 0.51 -0.78
CA PRO A 189 -19.28 0.02 -1.63
C PRO A 189 -19.29 -1.51 -1.77
N THR A 190 -18.81 -2.03 -2.90
CA THR A 190 -18.65 -3.46 -3.15
C THR A 190 -17.71 -3.70 -4.34
N ALA A 191 -17.29 -4.95 -4.54
CA ALA A 191 -16.85 -5.43 -5.84
C ALA A 191 -17.95 -6.26 -6.51
N PHE A 192 -18.07 -6.19 -7.83
CA PHE A 192 -18.95 -7.01 -8.65
C PHE A 192 -18.19 -8.27 -9.07
N LEU A 193 -18.68 -9.44 -8.65
CA LEU A 193 -18.04 -10.73 -8.89
C LEU A 193 -18.53 -11.36 -10.19
N TYR A 194 -17.58 -11.91 -10.94
CA TYR A 194 -17.80 -12.63 -12.18
C TYR A 194 -17.11 -14.01 -12.15
N SER A 195 -17.74 -15.00 -12.77
CA SER A 195 -17.10 -16.27 -13.14
C SER A 195 -16.55 -16.14 -14.56
N VAL A 196 -15.31 -16.56 -14.77
CA VAL A 196 -14.63 -16.47 -16.07
C VAL A 196 -14.07 -17.85 -16.45
N PRO A 197 -14.43 -18.42 -17.61
CA PRO A 197 -13.88 -19.69 -18.07
C PRO A 197 -12.37 -19.62 -18.32
N HIS A 198 -11.62 -20.65 -17.89
CA HIS A 198 -10.17 -20.72 -18.14
C HIS A 198 -9.82 -20.73 -19.63
N ASN A 199 -10.66 -21.31 -20.47
CA ASN A 199 -10.40 -21.40 -21.91
C ASN A 199 -10.84 -20.15 -22.69
N ASN A 200 -11.61 -19.25 -22.08
CA ASN A 200 -12.08 -18.03 -22.72
C ASN A 200 -12.25 -16.88 -21.70
N ILE A 201 -11.17 -16.10 -21.52
CA ILE A 201 -11.15 -14.99 -20.56
C ILE A 201 -11.98 -13.76 -21.01
N SER A 202 -12.55 -13.80 -22.22
CA SER A 202 -13.46 -12.76 -22.71
C SER A 202 -14.90 -12.96 -22.21
N GLU A 203 -15.24 -14.14 -21.67
CA GLU A 203 -16.58 -14.44 -21.19
C GLU A 203 -16.71 -14.17 -19.68
N TRP A 204 -17.15 -12.97 -19.32
CA TRP A 204 -17.38 -12.58 -17.93
C TRP A 204 -18.86 -12.79 -17.56
N GLN A 205 -19.15 -13.86 -16.81
CA GLN A 205 -20.49 -14.13 -16.31
C GLN A 205 -20.70 -13.52 -14.93
N TYR A 206 -21.54 -12.49 -14.85
CA TYR A 206 -21.88 -11.84 -13.58
C TYR A 206 -22.53 -12.83 -12.60
N LEU A 207 -22.05 -12.83 -11.35
CA LEU A 207 -22.60 -13.65 -10.27
C LEU A 207 -23.40 -12.80 -9.27
N SER A 208 -22.73 -11.88 -8.60
CA SER A 208 -23.31 -11.11 -7.50
C SER A 208 -22.43 -9.90 -7.11
N PRO A 209 -22.96 -8.93 -6.35
CA PRO A 209 -22.11 -8.08 -5.51
C PRO A 209 -21.45 -8.96 -4.45
N LEU A 210 -20.13 -8.85 -4.29
CA LEU A 210 -19.38 -9.71 -3.39
C LEU A 210 -19.61 -9.36 -1.91
N VAL A 211 -19.71 -8.08 -1.58
CA VAL A 211 -19.80 -7.60 -0.20
C VAL A 211 -21.08 -6.81 -0.03
N ASN A 212 -21.81 -7.08 1.07
CA ASN A 212 -22.93 -6.26 1.49
C ASN A 212 -22.49 -5.43 2.70
N MET A 213 -22.11 -4.18 2.43
CA MET A 213 -21.58 -3.25 3.43
C MET A 213 -22.27 -1.90 3.27
N PRO A 214 -22.75 -1.27 4.36
CA PRO A 214 -23.33 0.06 4.27
C PRO A 214 -22.26 1.10 3.93
N ALA A 215 -22.67 2.17 3.25
CA ALA A 215 -21.80 3.32 3.04
C ALA A 215 -21.24 3.85 4.36
N ARG A 216 -19.98 4.27 4.35
CA ARG A 216 -19.21 4.78 5.50
C ARG A 216 -19.04 3.79 6.64
N PHE A 217 -19.13 2.49 6.37
CA PHE A 217 -18.88 1.47 7.38
C PHE A 217 -17.49 1.65 8.01
N GLN A 218 -17.44 1.74 9.33
CA GLN A 218 -16.21 1.91 10.10
C GLN A 218 -16.38 1.17 11.43
N PRO A 219 -15.91 -0.09 11.51
CA PRO A 219 -16.16 -0.94 12.68
C PRO A 219 -15.39 -0.50 13.93
N SER A 220 -14.30 0.23 13.74
CA SER A 220 -13.52 0.83 14.82
C SER A 220 -13.05 2.22 14.39
N PRO A 221 -13.23 3.26 15.21
CA PRO A 221 -12.75 4.61 14.88
C PRO A 221 -11.21 4.70 14.86
N LYS A 222 -10.52 3.82 15.61
CA LYS A 222 -9.06 3.81 15.75
C LYS A 222 -8.41 2.79 14.83
N TRP A 223 -8.77 1.52 14.99
CA TRP A 223 -8.04 0.37 14.41
C TRP A 223 -8.45 0.04 12.97
N SER A 224 -9.58 0.57 12.52
CA SER A 224 -10.11 0.33 11.19
C SER A 224 -10.29 1.64 10.44
N GLY A 225 -10.07 1.60 9.13
CA GLY A 225 -10.42 2.71 8.26
C GLY A 225 -11.91 2.78 7.97
N ASN A 226 -12.30 3.91 7.36
CA ASN A 226 -13.65 4.06 6.81
C ASN A 226 -13.70 3.41 5.42
N PHE A 227 -14.59 2.43 5.23
CA PHE A 227 -14.71 1.71 3.96
C PHE A 227 -15.40 2.51 2.85
N GLY A 228 -15.76 3.77 3.11
CA GLY A 228 -16.17 4.72 2.07
C GLY A 228 -17.55 4.46 1.48
N VAL A 229 -17.79 5.03 0.32
CA VAL A 229 -19.02 4.94 -0.47
C VAL A 229 -18.77 4.13 -1.75
N ASN A 230 -17.55 4.17 -2.27
CA ASN A 230 -17.12 3.49 -3.49
C ASN A 230 -15.75 2.83 -3.28
N TRP A 231 -15.53 1.66 -3.87
CA TRP A 231 -14.23 1.00 -3.89
C TRP A 231 -13.52 1.10 -5.25
N GLU A 232 -12.20 1.03 -5.18
CA GLU A 232 -11.26 0.99 -6.30
C GLU A 232 -10.22 -0.10 -6.07
N CYS A 233 -9.65 -0.63 -7.15
CA CYS A 233 -8.55 -1.60 -7.11
C CYS A 233 -8.75 -2.76 -6.12
N VAL A 234 -9.94 -3.37 -6.10
CA VAL A 234 -10.25 -4.48 -5.19
C VAL A 234 -9.62 -5.77 -5.68
N ASN A 235 -8.70 -6.33 -4.89
CA ASN A 235 -8.09 -7.63 -5.17
C ASN A 235 -8.45 -8.63 -4.06
N PHE A 236 -8.75 -9.87 -4.44
CA PHE A 236 -8.89 -10.96 -3.47
C PHE A 236 -7.56 -11.72 -3.31
N LEU A 237 -7.29 -12.17 -2.09
CA LEU A 237 -6.15 -13.00 -1.73
C LEU A 237 -6.62 -14.17 -0.86
N THR A 238 -5.85 -15.26 -0.88
CA THR A 238 -5.97 -16.36 0.07
C THR A 238 -4.66 -16.42 0.83
N LEU A 239 -4.67 -16.00 2.10
CA LEU A 239 -3.47 -15.92 2.92
C LEU A 239 -3.44 -17.11 3.88
N GLU A 240 -2.32 -17.83 3.87
CA GLU A 240 -2.18 -19.08 4.60
C GLU A 240 -1.09 -18.97 5.67
N SER A 241 -1.30 -19.68 6.77
CA SER A 241 -0.31 -20.03 7.78
C SER A 241 -0.29 -21.56 7.93
N GLU A 242 0.59 -22.10 8.76
CA GLU A 242 0.72 -23.56 8.95
C GLU A 242 -0.59 -24.27 9.33
N SER A 243 -1.53 -23.56 9.95
CA SER A 243 -2.77 -24.13 10.49
C SER A 243 -4.05 -23.48 9.98
N ASN A 244 -3.96 -22.35 9.27
CA ASN A 244 -5.12 -21.52 8.94
C ASN A 244 -5.01 -20.94 7.54
N SER A 245 -6.16 -20.81 6.88
CA SER A 245 -6.32 -20.05 5.64
C SER A 245 -7.36 -18.96 5.87
N ARG A 246 -7.13 -17.77 5.30
CA ARG A 246 -8.04 -16.62 5.40
C ARG A 246 -8.22 -15.99 4.02
N VAL A 247 -9.48 -15.68 3.70
CA VAL A 247 -9.84 -14.92 2.51
C VAL A 247 -9.73 -13.43 2.84
N CYS A 248 -8.91 -12.72 2.08
CA CYS A 248 -8.65 -11.29 2.25
C CYS A 248 -9.08 -10.51 1.02
N LEU A 249 -9.59 -9.30 1.22
CA LEU A 249 -9.63 -8.26 0.18
C LEU A 249 -8.66 -7.15 0.57
N ILE A 250 -7.87 -6.68 -0.39
CA ILE A 250 -7.27 -5.34 -0.35
C ILE A 250 -8.08 -4.43 -1.27
N LEU A 251 -8.22 -3.15 -0.88
CA LEU A 251 -9.07 -2.21 -1.61
C LEU A 251 -8.69 -0.76 -1.32
N GLY A 252 -8.89 0.11 -2.31
CA GLY A 252 -9.01 1.54 -2.12
C GLY A 252 -10.45 1.91 -1.78
N ALA A 253 -10.65 2.70 -0.73
CA ALA A 253 -11.96 3.21 -0.32
C ALA A 253 -12.03 4.73 -0.52
N GLU A 254 -12.99 5.19 -1.32
CA GLU A 254 -13.29 6.61 -1.54
C GLU A 254 -14.57 7.01 -0.81
N GLY A 255 -14.63 8.25 -0.30
CA GLY A 255 -15.84 8.76 0.34
C GLY A 255 -15.70 10.17 0.88
N ASP A 256 -16.54 10.52 1.86
CA ASP A 256 -16.61 11.85 2.47
C ASP A 256 -16.13 11.89 3.94
N VAL A 257 -15.63 10.77 4.47
CA VAL A 257 -15.15 10.66 5.86
C VAL A 257 -13.63 10.70 5.90
N GLU A 258 -13.09 11.91 6.04
CA GLU A 258 -11.63 12.13 6.16
C GLU A 258 -11.10 11.79 7.56
N ARG A 259 -9.82 11.40 7.66
CA ARG A 259 -9.10 11.25 8.92
C ARG A 259 -9.04 12.56 9.68
N GLU A 260 -9.32 12.52 10.98
CA GLU A 260 -9.47 13.72 11.81
C GLU A 260 -8.27 14.66 11.76
N HIS A 261 -7.05 14.11 11.81
CA HIS A 261 -5.83 14.92 11.77
C HIS A 261 -5.58 15.61 10.43
N ILE A 262 -6.10 15.06 9.32
CA ILE A 262 -6.03 15.70 7.99
C ILE A 262 -7.12 16.76 7.88
N ARG A 263 -8.35 16.43 8.28
CA ARG A 263 -9.50 17.35 8.25
C ARG A 263 -9.26 18.61 9.07
N ASN A 264 -8.65 18.46 10.25
CA ASN A 264 -8.38 19.56 11.18
C ASN A 264 -7.09 20.32 10.85
N PHE A 265 -6.35 19.90 9.80
CA PHE A 265 -5.11 20.56 9.42
C PHE A 265 -5.39 21.81 8.59
N GLU A 266 -5.01 22.98 9.11
CA GLU A 266 -5.08 24.23 8.37
C GLU A 266 -4.01 24.24 7.27
N SER A 267 -4.44 24.29 6.00
CA SER A 267 -3.53 24.37 4.86
C SER A 267 -3.73 25.64 4.04
N SER A 268 -2.67 26.05 3.34
CA SER A 268 -2.74 27.17 2.39
C SER A 268 -3.88 26.94 1.38
N PRO A 269 -4.71 27.96 1.08
CA PRO A 269 -5.78 27.84 0.10
C PRO A 269 -5.26 27.64 -1.34
N GLN A 270 -3.94 27.80 -1.57
CA GLN A 270 -3.31 27.59 -2.88
C GLN A 270 -3.12 26.11 -3.22
N ILE A 271 -3.16 25.22 -2.22
CA ILE A 271 -2.96 23.78 -2.41
C ILE A 271 -4.34 23.11 -2.36
N ALA A 272 -4.70 22.38 -3.41
CA ALA A 272 -5.95 21.65 -3.46
C ALA A 272 -6.07 20.70 -2.25
N PRO A 273 -7.26 20.56 -1.62
CA PRO A 273 -7.47 19.54 -0.58
C PRO A 273 -7.07 18.15 -1.08
N ARG A 274 -6.59 17.30 -0.16
CA ARG A 274 -6.32 15.90 -0.50
C ARG A 274 -7.61 15.21 -0.91
N THR A 275 -7.50 14.22 -1.79
CA THR A 275 -8.62 13.31 -2.05
C THR A 275 -8.91 12.50 -0.79
N VAL A 276 -10.16 12.47 -0.37
CA VAL A 276 -10.59 11.71 0.82
C VAL A 276 -10.67 10.23 0.45
N ARG A 277 -9.63 9.49 0.83
CA ARG A 277 -9.50 8.06 0.54
C ARG A 277 -8.65 7.32 1.57
N CYS A 278 -8.80 6.00 1.61
CA CYS A 278 -8.01 5.10 2.45
C CYS A 278 -7.62 3.83 1.70
N LEU A 279 -6.41 3.33 1.91
CA LEU A 279 -6.00 2.01 1.43
C LEU A 279 -6.18 0.98 2.55
N LEU A 280 -7.10 0.05 2.36
CA LEU A 280 -7.60 -0.83 3.40
C LEU A 280 -7.46 -2.30 3.03
N TRP A 281 -7.60 -3.14 4.04
CA TRP A 281 -7.80 -4.56 3.89
C TRP A 281 -8.92 -5.07 4.79
N MET A 282 -9.53 -6.19 4.41
CA MET A 282 -10.48 -6.91 5.24
C MET A 282 -10.35 -8.42 5.06
N PHE A 283 -10.44 -9.16 6.15
CA PHE A 283 -10.73 -10.59 6.11
C PHE A 283 -12.24 -10.82 6.18
N GLY A 284 -12.69 -11.92 5.59
CA GLY A 284 -14.10 -12.29 5.64
C GLY A 284 -14.37 -13.77 5.46
N ASP A 285 -15.58 -14.16 5.85
CA ASP A 285 -16.10 -15.50 5.66
C ASP A 285 -16.75 -15.59 4.27
N LEU A 286 -16.17 -16.40 3.39
CA LEU A 286 -16.69 -16.60 2.05
C LEU A 286 -17.82 -17.65 2.08
N ARG A 287 -18.97 -17.30 1.52
CA ARG A 287 -20.16 -18.15 1.43
C ARG A 287 -20.67 -18.21 -0.01
N PHE A 288 -21.29 -19.33 -0.35
CA PHE A 288 -21.94 -19.51 -1.64
C PHE A 288 -23.30 -20.19 -1.45
N GLU A 289 -24.37 -19.46 -1.71
CA GLU A 289 -25.75 -19.91 -1.51
C GLU A 289 -26.63 -19.37 -2.65
N ASN A 290 -27.60 -20.16 -3.12
CA ASN A 290 -28.53 -19.76 -4.19
C ASN A 290 -27.85 -19.20 -5.45
N ASN A 291 -26.71 -19.79 -5.84
CA ASN A 291 -25.88 -19.35 -6.97
C ASN A 291 -25.28 -17.93 -6.82
N SER A 292 -25.20 -17.41 -5.60
CA SER A 292 -24.62 -16.12 -5.25
C SER A 292 -23.46 -16.33 -4.28
N ALA A 293 -22.32 -15.70 -4.54
CA ALA A 293 -21.22 -15.65 -3.58
C ALA A 293 -21.32 -14.38 -2.74
N ARG A 294 -20.91 -14.48 -1.47
CA ARG A 294 -20.84 -13.35 -0.56
C ARG A 294 -19.64 -13.50 0.37
N LEU A 295 -18.96 -12.39 0.64
CA LEU A 295 -17.91 -12.30 1.64
C LEU A 295 -18.42 -11.47 2.82
N ASP A 296 -18.59 -12.12 3.97
CA ASP A 296 -19.01 -11.45 5.20
C ASP A 296 -17.80 -10.92 5.96
N TYR A 297 -17.76 -9.61 6.20
CA TYR A 297 -16.69 -8.95 6.95
C TYR A 297 -16.52 -9.57 8.34
N THR A 298 -15.28 -9.87 8.73
CA THR A 298 -14.93 -10.30 10.09
C THR A 298 -14.11 -9.24 10.81
N HIS A 299 -13.00 -8.83 10.21
CA HIS A 299 -12.08 -7.82 10.74
C HIS A 299 -11.23 -7.21 9.61
N GLY A 300 -10.60 -6.06 9.87
CA GLY A 300 -9.90 -5.30 8.86
C GLY A 300 -9.26 -4.03 9.39
N GLY A 301 -8.33 -3.47 8.61
CA GLY A 301 -7.52 -2.34 9.01
C GLY A 301 -6.97 -1.55 7.83
N TYR A 302 -6.06 -0.65 8.13
CA TYR A 302 -5.29 0.07 7.12
C TYR A 302 -4.24 -0.88 6.52
N LEU A 303 -4.15 -0.89 5.20
CA LEU A 303 -3.03 -1.53 4.50
C LEU A 303 -1.82 -0.61 4.48
N ASP A 304 -2.07 0.70 4.43
CA ASP A 304 -1.10 1.75 4.66
C ASP A 304 -1.79 2.92 5.38
N CYS A 305 -1.13 3.48 6.39
CA CYS A 305 -1.68 4.57 7.21
C CYS A 305 -1.33 5.96 6.68
N GLY A 306 -0.63 6.07 5.55
CA GLY A 306 -0.18 7.31 4.97
C GLY A 306 -1.00 7.72 3.73
N SER A 307 -0.31 8.12 2.66
CA SER A 307 -0.92 8.55 1.41
C SER A 307 -0.96 7.47 0.33
N LEU A 308 -0.38 6.28 0.57
CA LEU A 308 -0.35 5.20 -0.41
C LEU A 308 -1.76 4.77 -0.84
N TYR A 309 -1.94 4.49 -2.13
CA TYR A 309 -3.23 4.12 -2.68
C TYR A 309 -3.14 3.19 -3.90
N ALA A 310 -4.29 2.75 -4.42
CA ALA A 310 -4.42 1.95 -5.64
C ALA A 310 -3.54 0.68 -5.65
N ALA A 311 -3.62 -0.11 -4.57
CA ALA A 311 -2.84 -1.34 -4.49
C ALA A 311 -3.32 -2.37 -5.50
N ASN A 312 -2.37 -2.99 -6.19
CA ASN A 312 -2.60 -4.11 -7.09
C ASN A 312 -1.59 -5.21 -6.78
N SER A 313 -2.00 -6.47 -6.90
CA SER A 313 -1.27 -7.61 -6.39
C SER A 313 -1.35 -8.81 -7.32
N TYR A 314 -0.43 -9.74 -7.14
CA TYR A 314 -0.48 -11.04 -7.79
C TYR A 314 0.11 -12.10 -6.86
N PHE A 315 -0.20 -13.36 -7.13
CA PHE A 315 0.41 -14.50 -6.47
C PHE A 315 1.52 -15.08 -7.33
N GLU A 316 2.74 -15.10 -6.81
CA GLU A 316 3.90 -15.68 -7.46
C GLU A 316 4.00 -17.17 -7.09
N SER A 317 3.56 -18.07 -7.97
CA SER A 317 3.51 -19.51 -7.69
C SER A 317 4.88 -20.14 -7.44
N GLY A 318 5.96 -19.62 -8.03
CA GLY A 318 7.31 -20.16 -7.83
C GLY A 318 7.83 -19.93 -6.40
N SER A 319 7.61 -18.73 -5.87
CA SER A 319 8.08 -18.33 -4.54
C SER A 319 7.03 -18.45 -3.44
N GLN A 320 5.77 -18.73 -3.80
CA GLN A 320 4.60 -18.79 -2.92
C GLN A 320 4.38 -17.48 -2.16
N ARG A 321 4.55 -16.33 -2.84
CA ARG A 321 4.38 -15.00 -2.25
C ARG A 321 3.22 -14.24 -2.89
N HIS A 322 2.48 -13.49 -2.08
CA HIS A 322 1.63 -12.42 -2.60
C HIS A 322 2.43 -11.13 -2.64
N ILE A 323 2.67 -10.62 -3.85
CA ILE A 323 3.41 -9.38 -4.06
C ILE A 323 2.41 -8.28 -4.41
N MET A 324 2.54 -7.13 -3.75
CA MET A 324 1.70 -5.95 -3.93
C MET A 324 2.54 -4.76 -4.39
N HIS A 325 2.00 -4.01 -5.33
CA HIS A 325 2.48 -2.72 -5.79
C HIS A 325 1.40 -1.68 -5.52
N ALA A 326 1.78 -0.45 -5.17
CA ALA A 326 0.84 0.64 -4.93
C ALA A 326 1.42 1.99 -5.35
N TRP A 327 0.55 2.99 -5.50
CA TRP A 327 0.89 4.34 -5.92
C TRP A 327 1.06 5.28 -4.72
N ILE A 328 2.13 6.08 -4.76
CA ILE A 328 2.40 7.19 -3.86
C ILE A 328 1.99 8.50 -4.56
N PRO A 329 0.88 9.12 -4.15
CA PRO A 329 0.42 10.38 -4.71
C PRO A 329 1.20 11.58 -4.18
N GLU A 330 1.32 12.63 -4.99
CA GLU A 330 1.86 13.93 -4.57
C GLU A 330 0.74 14.99 -4.46
N GLU A 331 -0.20 14.76 -3.55
CA GLU A 331 -1.34 15.66 -3.29
C GLU A 331 -1.02 16.80 -2.30
N ASP A 332 0.23 16.85 -1.84
CA ASP A 332 0.73 17.85 -0.89
C ASP A 332 1.48 18.99 -1.59
N ILE A 333 1.40 19.12 -2.91
CA ILE A 333 2.08 20.15 -3.70
C ILE A 333 1.11 20.87 -4.65
N THR A 334 1.44 22.10 -5.04
CA THR A 334 0.69 22.81 -6.08
C THR A 334 0.98 22.22 -7.47
N ALA A 335 0.05 22.41 -8.41
CA ALA A 335 0.26 22.01 -9.81
C ALA A 335 1.49 22.71 -10.45
N SER A 336 1.75 23.98 -10.10
CA SER A 336 2.95 24.69 -10.55
C SER A 336 4.24 24.07 -10.00
N TYR A 337 4.23 23.63 -8.74
CA TYR A 337 5.36 22.92 -8.13
C TYR A 337 5.63 21.59 -8.84
N ALA A 338 4.58 20.79 -9.11
CA ALA A 338 4.70 19.54 -9.86
C ALA A 338 5.26 19.77 -11.28
N LYS A 339 4.78 20.82 -11.96
CA LYS A 339 5.25 21.20 -13.30
C LYS A 339 6.72 21.63 -13.32
N GLU A 340 7.17 22.38 -12.32
CA GLU A 340 8.58 22.75 -12.17
C GLU A 340 9.46 21.52 -11.87
N LYS A 341 8.95 20.61 -11.04
CA LYS A 341 9.59 19.33 -10.69
C LYS A 341 9.72 18.40 -11.91
N GLY A 342 8.76 18.45 -12.83
CA GLY A 342 8.75 17.70 -14.09
C GLY A 342 8.25 16.25 -13.98
N TRP A 343 7.81 15.81 -12.80
CA TRP A 343 7.23 14.49 -12.54
C TRP A 343 6.20 14.58 -11.42
N ASN A 344 5.28 13.62 -11.36
CA ASN A 344 4.26 13.58 -10.32
C ASN A 344 3.82 12.14 -10.04
N GLY A 345 3.98 11.70 -8.80
CA GLY A 345 3.66 10.36 -8.34
C GLY A 345 4.82 9.38 -8.47
N ALA A 346 4.81 8.34 -7.63
CA ALA A 346 5.79 7.27 -7.64
C ALA A 346 5.12 5.92 -7.34
N LEU A 347 5.74 4.81 -7.71
CA LEU A 347 5.35 3.49 -7.21
C LEU A 347 6.12 3.18 -5.92
N ALA A 348 5.44 2.65 -4.92
CA ALA A 348 6.06 2.20 -3.67
C ALA A 348 7.02 1.03 -3.90
N ILE A 349 7.93 0.82 -2.94
CA ILE A 349 8.67 -0.44 -2.89
C ILE A 349 7.65 -1.59 -2.82
N PRO A 350 7.80 -2.65 -3.64
CA PRO A 350 6.88 -3.77 -3.61
C PRO A 350 6.83 -4.39 -2.22
N ARG A 351 5.65 -4.86 -1.82
CA ARG A 351 5.41 -5.42 -0.50
C ARG A 351 4.95 -6.87 -0.60
N GLU A 352 5.45 -7.70 0.30
CA GLU A 352 4.93 -9.04 0.51
C GLU A 352 3.75 -8.97 1.50
N LEU A 353 2.61 -9.56 1.12
CA LEU A 353 1.43 -9.72 1.97
C LEU A 353 1.33 -11.18 2.42
N PHE A 354 1.04 -11.41 3.70
CA PHE A 354 0.98 -12.76 4.27
C PHE A 354 0.05 -12.81 5.49
N LEU A 355 -0.32 -14.01 5.95
CA LEU A 355 -1.07 -14.16 7.21
C LEU A 355 -0.09 -14.12 8.38
N LEU A 356 -0.02 -12.99 9.09
CA LEU A 356 0.81 -12.87 10.28
C LEU A 356 0.13 -13.58 11.45
N SER A 357 0.84 -14.51 12.09
CA SER A 357 0.41 -15.18 13.32
C SER A 357 1.39 -14.88 14.45
N VAL A 358 0.91 -14.26 15.53
CA VAL A 358 1.73 -13.97 16.72
C VAL A 358 1.24 -14.83 17.88
N PRO A 359 2.00 -15.86 18.29
CA PRO A 359 1.57 -16.81 19.31
C PRO A 359 1.84 -16.30 20.73
N ASN A 360 1.09 -16.85 21.68
CA ASN A 360 1.22 -16.61 23.12
C ASN A 360 0.96 -15.16 23.53
N VAL A 361 0.08 -14.46 22.83
CA VAL A 361 -0.29 -13.08 23.13
C VAL A 361 -1.33 -13.06 24.25
N THR A 362 -1.09 -12.24 25.27
CA THR A 362 -1.99 -12.13 26.43
C THR A 362 -2.85 -10.87 26.38
N ARG A 363 -2.26 -9.74 25.97
CA ARG A 363 -2.95 -8.44 25.83
C ARG A 363 -2.19 -7.48 24.92
N ALA A 364 -2.88 -6.42 24.47
CA ALA A 364 -2.26 -5.27 23.81
C ALA A 364 -1.54 -4.38 24.85
N LEU A 365 -0.82 -3.37 24.37
CA LEU A 365 -0.14 -2.40 25.22
C LEU A 365 -1.15 -1.72 26.16
N HIS A 366 -2.27 -1.29 25.58
CA HIS A 366 -3.43 -0.80 26.32
C HIS A 366 -4.68 -1.64 26.03
N GLY A 367 -5.41 -1.98 27.09
CA GLY A 367 -6.68 -2.70 27.00
C GLY A 367 -6.59 -4.18 26.61
N PRO A 368 -7.75 -4.86 26.54
CA PRO A 368 -7.85 -6.24 26.06
C PRO A 368 -7.72 -6.33 24.53
N LEU A 369 -7.28 -7.49 24.04
CA LEU A 369 -7.15 -7.76 22.59
C LEU A 369 -8.45 -7.58 21.79
N SER A 370 -9.62 -7.67 22.43
CA SER A 370 -10.92 -7.43 21.77
C SER A 370 -11.12 -6.00 21.27
N GLU A 371 -10.35 -5.03 21.78
CA GLU A 371 -10.44 -3.64 21.34
C GLU A 371 -9.64 -3.36 20.07
N VAL A 372 -8.66 -4.22 19.75
CA VAL A 372 -7.85 -4.12 18.54
C VAL A 372 -8.61 -4.76 17.37
N ALA A 373 -9.51 -4.01 16.74
CA ALA A 373 -10.43 -4.52 15.72
C ALA A 373 -9.74 -5.03 14.42
N SER A 374 -8.44 -4.80 14.26
CA SER A 374 -7.63 -5.28 13.13
C SER A 374 -6.95 -6.63 13.38
N VAL A 375 -7.26 -7.34 14.48
CA VAL A 375 -6.72 -8.69 14.76
C VAL A 375 -7.83 -9.68 15.09
N GLU A 376 -7.65 -10.93 14.66
CA GLU A 376 -8.40 -12.08 15.10
C GLU A 376 -7.69 -12.75 16.28
N ARG A 377 -8.45 -13.30 17.22
CA ARG A 377 -7.93 -14.07 18.35
C ARG A 377 -8.28 -15.54 18.14
N VAL A 378 -7.26 -16.38 18.10
CA VAL A 378 -7.37 -17.83 17.98
C VAL A 378 -6.93 -18.46 19.29
N THR A 379 -7.85 -19.15 19.97
CA THR A 379 -7.53 -19.92 21.18
C THR A 379 -6.99 -21.29 20.77
N ASN A 380 -5.76 -21.59 21.19
CA ASN A 380 -5.10 -22.87 20.93
C ASN A 380 -5.61 -23.95 21.89
N GLY A 381 -5.37 -25.23 21.58
CA GLY A 381 -5.82 -26.36 22.40
C GLY A 381 -5.24 -26.41 23.82
N ASP A 382 -4.13 -25.71 24.07
CA ASP A 382 -3.50 -25.56 25.39
C ASP A 382 -4.02 -24.34 26.18
N GLY A 383 -4.98 -23.59 25.63
CA GLY A 383 -5.53 -22.38 26.22
C GLY A 383 -4.74 -21.10 25.94
N SER A 384 -3.58 -21.18 25.28
CA SER A 384 -2.85 -19.99 24.83
C SER A 384 -3.60 -19.28 23.70
N THR A 385 -3.33 -17.99 23.51
CA THR A 385 -3.94 -17.19 22.44
C THR A 385 -2.91 -16.83 21.38
N THR A 386 -3.25 -17.09 20.13
CA THR A 386 -2.54 -16.60 18.94
C THR A 386 -3.37 -15.48 18.34
N ILE A 387 -2.76 -14.34 18.03
CA ILE A 387 -3.42 -13.34 17.19
C ILE A 387 -3.09 -13.58 15.72
N GLN A 388 -4.06 -13.34 14.85
CA GLN A 388 -3.89 -13.37 13.40
C GLN A 388 -4.29 -12.03 12.79
N THR A 389 -3.51 -11.54 11.84
CA THR A 389 -3.78 -10.29 11.12
C THR A 389 -3.08 -10.29 9.75
N LEU A 390 -3.29 -9.26 8.95
CA LEU A 390 -2.55 -9.06 7.72
C LEU A 390 -1.09 -8.69 8.05
N GLY A 391 -0.16 -9.53 7.61
CA GLY A 391 1.25 -9.22 7.56
C GLY A 391 1.61 -8.42 6.32
N ILE A 392 2.45 -7.41 6.47
CA ILE A 392 2.94 -6.54 5.41
C ILE A 392 4.41 -6.16 5.66
N ARG A 393 5.27 -6.35 4.66
CA ARG A 393 6.68 -5.96 4.71
C ARG A 393 7.23 -5.67 3.31
N PRO A 394 8.27 -4.84 3.16
CA PRO A 394 8.99 -4.71 1.89
C PRO A 394 9.50 -6.06 1.40
N VAL A 395 9.53 -6.26 0.09
CA VAL A 395 10.13 -7.46 -0.51
C VAL A 395 11.60 -7.61 -0.09
N LYS A 396 12.03 -8.85 0.19
CA LYS A 396 13.37 -9.17 0.69
C LYS A 396 14.49 -8.80 -0.28
N GLU A 397 14.17 -8.65 -1.55
CA GLU A 397 15.07 -8.26 -2.64
C GLU A 397 15.74 -6.91 -2.35
N ILE A 398 15.11 -6.02 -1.57
CA ILE A 398 15.72 -4.76 -1.15
C ILE A 398 17.04 -4.94 -0.37
N TYR A 399 17.25 -6.08 0.30
CA TYR A 399 18.48 -6.35 1.06
C TYR A 399 19.72 -6.42 0.18
N GLN A 400 19.57 -6.67 -1.11
CA GLN A 400 20.69 -6.63 -2.04
C GLN A 400 21.31 -5.23 -2.15
N LEU A 401 20.49 -4.18 -1.98
CA LEU A 401 20.95 -2.80 -2.06
C LEU A 401 21.89 -2.43 -0.92
N ARG A 402 21.72 -3.04 0.26
CA ARG A 402 22.61 -2.85 1.43
C ARG A 402 24.07 -3.20 1.12
N LYS A 403 24.31 -4.18 0.23
CA LYS A 403 25.65 -4.60 -0.17
C LYS A 403 26.41 -3.54 -0.96
N ARG A 404 25.70 -2.56 -1.53
CA ARG A 404 26.23 -1.51 -2.40
C ARG A 404 25.98 -0.10 -1.85
N CYS A 405 25.51 0.01 -0.61
CA CYS A 405 25.34 1.30 0.03
C CYS A 405 26.70 2.03 0.15
N GLY A 406 26.67 3.36 0.19
CA GLY A 406 27.87 4.19 0.35
C GLY A 406 28.47 4.06 1.75
N HIS A 407 27.62 4.08 2.79
CA HIS A 407 28.05 4.00 4.19
C HIS A 407 27.12 3.13 5.03
N VAL A 408 27.69 2.48 6.04
CA VAL A 408 26.94 1.75 7.07
C VAL A 408 27.26 2.37 8.42
N TYR A 409 26.22 2.77 9.15
CA TYR A 409 26.32 3.19 10.54
C TYR A 409 25.63 2.17 11.42
N GLN A 410 26.31 1.72 12.47
CA GLN A 410 25.79 0.71 13.39
C GLN A 410 25.93 1.22 14.82
N TRP A 411 24.83 1.10 15.56
CA TRP A 411 24.75 1.47 16.96
C TRP A 411 24.07 0.36 17.74
N GLN A 412 24.50 0.16 18.99
CA GLN A 412 23.96 -0.88 19.86
C GLN A 412 23.79 -0.34 21.26
N ASN A 413 22.75 -0.82 21.95
CA ASN A 413 22.48 -0.56 23.35
C ASN A 413 22.46 0.94 23.71
N ILE A 414 21.79 1.76 22.90
CA ILE A 414 21.54 3.16 23.24
C ILE A 414 20.35 3.23 24.18
N SER A 415 20.58 3.60 25.44
CA SER A 415 19.51 3.77 26.42
C SER A 415 19.11 5.24 26.53
N LEU A 416 17.82 5.53 26.34
CA LEU A 416 17.26 6.88 26.37
C LEU A 416 16.01 6.97 27.27
N PRO A 417 15.80 8.12 27.94
CA PRO A 417 16.80 9.15 28.26
C PRO A 417 18.06 8.59 28.92
N SER A 418 19.22 9.18 28.65
CA SER A 418 20.51 8.69 29.18
C SER A 418 20.61 8.90 30.70
N SER A 419 21.70 8.40 31.30
CA SER A 419 22.02 8.66 32.72
C SER A 419 22.28 10.14 33.04
N THR A 420 22.57 10.97 32.04
CA THR A 420 22.65 12.44 32.15
C THR A 420 21.33 13.14 31.82
N ALA A 421 20.24 12.39 31.69
CA ALA A 421 18.89 12.84 31.31
C ALA A 421 18.80 13.43 29.88
N GLU A 422 19.74 13.12 28.99
CA GLU A 422 19.63 13.48 27.58
C GLU A 422 18.59 12.57 26.89
N ALA A 423 17.53 13.16 26.35
CA ALA A 423 16.43 12.43 25.71
C ALA A 423 16.68 12.14 24.22
N THR A 424 17.76 12.67 23.63
CA THR A 424 18.07 12.57 22.20
C THR A 424 19.55 12.29 22.01
N GLN A 425 19.87 11.41 21.04
CA GLN A 425 21.24 11.13 20.62
C GLN A 425 21.33 11.12 19.09
N THR A 426 22.26 11.91 18.54
CA THR A 426 22.59 11.89 17.11
C THR A 426 23.37 10.63 16.77
N LEU A 427 22.91 9.90 15.75
CA LEU A 427 23.54 8.68 15.26
C LEU A 427 24.53 8.95 14.13
N CYS A 428 24.10 9.68 13.11
CA CYS A 428 24.92 9.94 11.93
C CYS A 428 24.40 11.14 11.14
N SER A 429 25.18 11.57 10.16
CA SER A 429 24.75 12.49 9.11
C SER A 429 24.70 11.73 7.79
N ALA A 430 23.50 11.45 7.29
CA ALA A 430 23.29 10.81 6.00
C ALA A 430 23.71 11.77 4.88
N THR A 431 24.61 11.31 4.02
CA THR A 431 25.18 12.08 2.91
C THR A 431 24.28 12.01 1.67
N PHE A 432 23.52 10.93 1.52
CA PHE A 432 22.61 10.75 0.39
C PHE A 432 21.16 10.98 0.80
N SER A 433 20.31 11.28 -0.19
CA SER A 433 18.86 11.31 -0.01
C SER A 433 18.24 9.91 0.04
N THR A 434 19.03 8.88 -0.25
CA THR A 434 18.61 7.47 -0.33
C THR A 434 19.25 6.66 0.77
N TRP A 435 18.46 6.22 1.75
CA TRP A 435 18.95 5.41 2.86
C TRP A 435 17.85 4.55 3.46
N GLU A 436 18.26 3.47 4.12
CA GLU A 436 17.39 2.61 4.93
C GLU A 436 17.89 2.62 6.38
N LEU A 437 16.95 2.71 7.32
CA LEU A 437 17.20 2.55 8.76
C LEU A 437 16.42 1.34 9.26
N GLU A 438 17.05 0.51 10.07
CA GLU A 438 16.39 -0.51 10.89
C GLU A 438 16.76 -0.35 12.35
N ALA A 439 15.78 -0.51 13.24
CA ALA A 439 16.02 -0.55 14.67
C ALA A 439 15.16 -1.60 15.38
N THR A 440 15.76 -2.21 16.41
CA THR A 440 15.06 -3.04 17.41
C THR A 440 15.15 -2.34 18.75
N ILE A 441 13.99 -2.13 19.40
CA ILE A 441 13.87 -1.29 20.58
C ILE A 441 13.11 -2.05 21.67
N SER A 442 13.75 -2.23 22.81
CA SER A 442 13.13 -2.68 24.06
C SER A 442 12.57 -1.48 24.80
N ILE A 443 11.33 -1.56 25.28
CA ILE A 443 10.63 -0.43 25.90
C ILE A 443 10.09 -0.84 27.26
N ASP A 444 10.31 0.00 28.27
CA ASP A 444 9.61 -0.04 29.54
C ASP A 444 8.37 0.86 29.46
N PRO A 445 7.17 0.28 29.27
CA PRO A 445 5.96 1.06 29.05
C PRO A 445 5.46 1.78 30.31
N SER A 446 6.02 1.47 31.49
CA SER A 446 5.66 2.16 32.74
C SER A 446 6.40 3.49 32.90
N ARG A 447 7.48 3.69 32.14
CA ARG A 447 8.36 4.86 32.24
C ARG A 447 8.53 5.60 30.91
N CYS A 448 8.34 4.96 29.78
CA CYS A 448 8.44 5.59 28.46
C CYS A 448 7.07 6.14 28.02
N HIS A 449 7.04 7.35 27.48
CA HIS A 449 5.81 7.94 26.92
C HIS A 449 5.79 7.93 25.39
N GLU A 450 6.92 8.30 24.79
CA GLU A 450 7.11 8.33 23.34
C GLU A 450 8.58 8.15 22.99
N LEU A 451 8.82 7.61 21.80
CA LEU A 451 10.16 7.44 21.26
C LEU A 451 10.14 7.42 19.73
N GLY A 452 11.31 7.51 19.12
CA GLY A 452 11.45 7.35 17.68
C GLY A 452 12.68 8.03 17.13
N PHE A 453 12.52 8.70 15.99
CA PHE A 453 13.62 9.21 15.18
C PHE A 453 13.36 10.65 14.74
N HIS A 454 14.36 11.52 14.92
CA HIS A 454 14.48 12.74 14.15
C HIS A 454 15.33 12.44 12.92
N ILE A 455 14.78 12.68 11.73
CA ILE A 455 15.44 12.42 10.46
C ILE A 455 15.46 13.68 9.61
N ARG A 456 16.36 13.70 8.63
CA ARG A 456 16.51 14.81 7.67
C ARG A 456 16.69 16.16 8.38
N HIS A 457 17.35 16.15 9.54
CA HIS A 457 17.44 17.35 10.37
C HIS A 457 18.77 18.09 10.19
N ASN A 458 18.76 19.40 10.36
CA ASN A 458 19.98 20.18 10.49
C ASN A 458 20.46 20.20 11.94
N SER A 459 21.65 20.78 12.18
CA SER A 459 22.29 20.78 13.50
C SER A 459 21.48 21.49 14.60
N ASN A 460 20.64 22.46 14.23
CA ASN A 460 19.79 23.22 15.16
C ASN A 460 18.32 22.75 15.20
N MET A 461 17.98 21.64 14.54
CA MET A 461 16.62 21.07 14.46
C MET A 461 15.55 22.03 13.90
N SER A 462 15.94 23.10 13.20
CA SER A 462 14.99 24.02 12.56
C SER A 462 14.37 23.42 11.30
N SER A 463 15.12 22.58 10.60
CA SER A 463 14.60 21.63 9.61
C SER A 463 14.62 20.26 10.24
N CYS A 464 13.49 19.55 10.27
CA CYS A 464 13.39 18.24 10.89
C CYS A 464 12.09 17.53 10.47
N THR A 465 12.19 16.23 10.19
CA THR A 465 11.04 15.32 10.15
C THR A 465 11.14 14.36 11.32
N THR A 466 10.03 14.11 12.02
CA THR A 466 10.04 13.27 13.22
C THR A 466 9.09 12.09 13.06
N ILE A 467 9.62 10.87 13.22
CA ILE A 467 8.86 9.63 13.32
C ILE A 467 8.70 9.32 14.81
N THR A 468 7.47 9.22 15.29
CA THR A 468 7.18 9.01 16.72
C THR A 468 6.24 7.84 16.91
N PHE A 469 6.59 6.91 17.80
CA PHE A 469 5.65 5.99 18.42
C PHE A 469 5.24 6.56 19.78
N SER A 470 3.96 6.93 19.91
CA SER A 470 3.34 7.32 21.17
C SER A 470 2.74 6.09 21.82
N LEU A 471 3.20 5.75 23.03
CA LEU A 471 2.67 4.61 23.78
C LEU A 471 1.24 4.89 24.23
N GLN A 472 0.99 6.09 24.77
CA GLN A 472 -0.32 6.50 25.27
C GLN A 472 -1.41 6.43 24.20
N GLU A 473 -1.12 6.94 23.00
CA GLU A 473 -2.07 6.96 21.90
C GLU A 473 -2.07 5.66 21.09
N GLU A 474 -1.11 4.76 21.32
CA GLU A 474 -0.79 3.60 20.48
C GLU A 474 -0.84 3.98 18.99
N THR A 475 0.02 4.93 18.63
CA THR A 475 0.03 5.56 17.30
C THR A 475 1.46 5.77 16.83
N ILE A 476 1.75 5.38 15.60
CA ILE A 476 2.95 5.81 14.88
C ILE A 476 2.59 7.01 14.01
N SER A 477 3.42 8.06 14.06
CA SER A 477 3.20 9.29 13.30
C SER A 477 4.46 9.80 12.61
N VAL A 478 4.28 10.49 11.49
CA VAL A 478 5.31 11.24 10.78
C VAL A 478 4.94 12.72 10.79
N SER A 479 5.67 13.50 11.59
CA SER A 479 5.49 14.94 11.69
C SER A 479 6.35 15.67 10.65
N LYS A 480 5.69 16.41 9.75
CA LYS A 480 6.32 17.14 8.63
C LYS A 480 6.36 18.67 8.81
N GLY A 481 5.79 19.21 9.90
CA GLY A 481 5.65 20.66 10.10
C GLY A 481 6.95 21.49 10.07
N ARG A 482 8.11 20.86 10.27
CA ARG A 482 9.44 21.47 10.17
C ARG A 482 10.25 20.96 8.97
N SER A 483 9.65 20.21 8.04
CA SER A 483 10.39 19.66 6.89
C SER A 483 10.70 20.72 5.84
N THR A 484 9.82 21.71 5.68
CA THR A 484 9.94 22.80 4.71
C THR A 484 9.07 23.99 5.14
N SER A 485 9.47 25.19 4.70
CA SER A 485 8.69 26.43 4.82
C SER A 485 8.14 26.91 3.47
N ASP A 486 8.26 26.10 2.41
CA ASP A 486 7.75 26.43 1.08
C ASP A 486 6.21 26.51 1.09
N PRO A 487 5.59 27.66 0.77
CA PRO A 487 4.14 27.82 0.79
C PRO A 487 3.42 27.00 -0.30
N ASN A 488 4.14 26.44 -1.27
CA ASN A 488 3.60 25.56 -2.29
C ASN A 488 3.49 24.10 -1.83
N ILE A 489 3.87 23.80 -0.57
CA ILE A 489 3.91 22.45 -0.02
C ILE A 489 3.08 22.37 1.25
N ARG A 490 2.17 21.39 1.30
CA ARG A 490 1.41 21.02 2.50
C ARG A 490 2.25 20.05 3.33
N ASN A 491 2.41 20.36 4.60
CA ASN A 491 3.20 19.56 5.55
C ASN A 491 2.33 18.93 6.65
N CYS A 492 1.09 18.57 6.29
CA CYS A 492 0.16 17.83 7.15
C CYS A 492 0.81 16.54 7.65
N PRO A 493 0.78 16.21 8.95
CA PRO A 493 1.36 14.97 9.45
C PRO A 493 0.56 13.75 8.97
N GLU A 494 1.21 12.59 8.92
CA GLU A 494 0.54 11.29 8.79
C GLU A 494 0.53 10.57 10.13
N LYS A 495 -0.54 9.83 10.43
CA LYS A 495 -0.68 9.06 11.67
C LYS A 495 -1.47 7.78 11.43
N GLY A 496 -1.05 6.69 12.07
CA GLY A 496 -1.73 5.40 12.03
C GLY A 496 -1.71 4.66 13.38
N PRO A 497 -2.75 3.87 13.68
CA PRO A 497 -2.83 3.10 14.91
C PRO A 497 -1.77 1.98 14.92
N PHE A 498 -1.11 1.78 16.06
CA PHE A 498 -0.10 0.74 16.25
C PHE A 498 0.05 0.41 17.73
N THR A 499 -0.06 -0.86 18.12
CA THR A 499 0.19 -1.32 19.50
C THR A 499 1.37 -2.30 19.54
N LEU A 500 1.83 -2.62 20.74
CA LEU A 500 2.75 -3.72 21.00
C LEU A 500 2.04 -4.76 21.85
N PHE A 501 2.34 -6.03 21.61
CA PHE A 501 1.70 -7.12 22.33
C PHE A 501 2.53 -7.63 23.50
N TYR A 502 1.87 -7.89 24.63
CA TYR A 502 2.43 -8.67 25.72
C TYR A 502 2.33 -10.15 25.39
N ARG A 503 3.40 -10.89 25.71
CA ARG A 503 3.52 -12.31 25.42
C ARG A 503 3.88 -13.09 26.67
N ALA A 504 3.22 -14.23 26.86
CA ALA A 504 3.52 -15.13 27.97
C ALA A 504 4.95 -15.65 27.84
N SER A 505 5.72 -15.55 28.93
CA SER A 505 7.07 -16.10 28.98
C SER A 505 7.03 -17.62 29.14
N HIS A 506 7.75 -18.34 28.29
CA HIS A 506 7.87 -19.80 28.36
C HIS A 506 8.75 -20.29 29.54
N LEU A 507 9.36 -19.39 30.31
CA LEU A 507 10.44 -19.74 31.24
C LEU A 507 9.96 -20.27 32.61
N ALA A 508 8.70 -20.09 33.01
CA ALA A 508 8.06 -20.79 34.14
C ALA A 508 6.60 -20.35 34.33
N VAL A 509 5.78 -21.21 34.96
CA VAL A 509 4.47 -20.84 35.52
C VAL A 509 4.68 -19.73 36.56
N GLY A 510 4.09 -18.55 36.33
CA GLY A 510 4.23 -17.36 37.19
C GLY A 510 5.28 -16.34 36.76
N SER A 511 5.93 -16.52 35.60
CA SER A 511 6.77 -15.47 35.01
C SER A 511 5.91 -14.34 34.42
N GLU A 512 6.36 -13.09 34.57
CA GLU A 512 5.64 -11.92 34.05
C GLU A 512 5.61 -11.93 32.53
N ASP A 513 4.49 -11.46 31.96
CA ASP A 513 4.35 -11.28 30.52
C ASP A 513 5.39 -10.26 30.03
N LYS A 514 6.05 -10.58 28.92
CA LYS A 514 7.04 -9.70 28.30
C LYS A 514 6.39 -8.91 27.16
N LEU A 515 6.55 -7.59 27.17
CA LEU A 515 6.22 -6.74 26.02
C LEU A 515 7.17 -7.08 24.86
N GLU A 516 6.62 -7.26 23.66
CA GLU A 516 7.46 -7.45 22.48
C GLU A 516 8.30 -6.21 22.15
N ASN A 517 9.42 -6.42 21.48
CA ASN A 517 10.25 -5.30 21.02
C ASN A 517 9.56 -4.59 19.85
N LEU A 518 9.70 -3.26 19.80
CA LEU A 518 9.39 -2.49 18.61
C LEU A 518 10.49 -2.73 17.58
N ARG A 519 10.12 -3.22 16.41
CA ARG A 519 10.98 -3.38 15.24
C ARG A 519 10.49 -2.41 14.17
N ILE A 520 11.32 -1.42 13.85
CA ILE A 520 10.96 -0.37 12.89
C ILE A 520 11.96 -0.35 11.73
N ARG A 521 11.43 -0.22 10.53
CA ARG A 521 12.20 0.03 9.31
C ARG A 521 11.73 1.33 8.68
N VAL A 522 12.67 2.16 8.24
CA VAL A 522 12.42 3.41 7.55
C VAL A 522 13.20 3.41 6.24
N ILE A 523 12.53 3.64 5.12
CA ILE A 523 13.15 3.79 3.80
C ILE A 523 12.95 5.25 3.37
N SER A 524 14.05 5.93 3.10
CA SER A 524 14.08 7.30 2.58
C SER A 524 14.62 7.27 1.16
N ASP A 525 13.91 7.91 0.23
CA ASP A 525 14.36 8.03 -1.16
C ASP A 525 13.89 9.36 -1.75
N ALA A 526 14.79 10.35 -1.74
CA ALA A 526 14.43 11.73 -2.08
C ALA A 526 13.23 12.17 -1.23
N ASP A 527 12.16 12.68 -1.84
CA ASP A 527 10.97 13.13 -1.11
C ASP A 527 10.12 11.97 -0.56
N VAL A 528 10.37 10.71 -0.93
CA VAL A 528 9.60 9.56 -0.45
C VAL A 528 10.10 9.10 0.92
N LEU A 529 9.18 8.79 1.83
CA LEU A 529 9.43 8.15 3.11
C LEU A 529 8.43 7.01 3.33
N GLU A 530 8.94 5.79 3.55
CA GLU A 530 8.13 4.63 3.95
C GLU A 530 8.56 4.15 5.35
N VAL A 531 7.60 3.90 6.23
CA VAL A 531 7.81 3.44 7.61
C VAL A 531 7.05 2.13 7.82
N PHE A 532 7.74 1.10 8.32
CA PHE A 532 7.18 -0.20 8.63
C PHE A 532 7.45 -0.56 10.09
N ALA A 533 6.49 -1.21 10.76
CA ALA A 533 6.69 -1.69 12.12
C ALA A 533 6.10 -3.08 12.35
N ASN A 534 6.89 -3.94 13.01
CA ASN A 534 6.56 -5.31 13.43
C ASN A 534 5.90 -6.21 12.35
N ASP A 535 6.12 -5.91 11.07
CA ASP A 535 5.53 -6.58 9.90
C ASP A 535 3.97 -6.55 9.82
N TRP A 536 3.30 -5.61 10.50
CA TRP A 536 1.83 -5.45 10.42
C TRP A 536 1.38 -3.98 10.32
N PHE A 537 2.34 -3.05 10.32
CA PHE A 537 2.11 -1.63 10.13
C PHE A 537 2.94 -1.12 8.97
N ALA A 538 2.33 -0.28 8.15
CA ALA A 538 2.98 0.48 7.10
C ALA A 538 2.40 1.90 7.03
N LEU A 539 3.25 2.88 6.73
CA LEU A 539 2.89 4.26 6.50
C LEU A 539 3.85 4.85 5.45
N THR A 540 3.30 5.31 4.33
CA THR A 540 4.03 6.00 3.27
C THR A 540 3.63 7.45 3.16
N THR A 541 4.59 8.36 2.99
CA THR A 541 4.30 9.78 2.79
C THR A 541 5.37 10.45 1.94
N MET A 542 5.01 11.58 1.35
CA MET A 542 5.95 12.55 0.80
C MET A 542 6.43 13.51 1.89
N VAL A 543 7.74 13.75 1.94
CA VAL A 543 8.43 14.69 2.84
C VAL A 543 9.38 15.54 2.00
N TYR A 544 8.91 16.73 1.62
CA TYR A 544 9.72 17.67 0.86
C TYR A 544 10.65 18.44 1.80
N SER A 545 11.94 18.51 1.42
CA SER A 545 12.98 19.21 2.17
C SER A 545 13.66 20.27 1.30
N PRO A 546 14.05 21.43 1.86
CA PRO A 546 14.44 22.61 1.08
C PRO A 546 15.72 22.43 0.25
N GLU A 547 16.62 21.50 0.58
CA GLU A 547 17.74 21.10 -0.29
C GLU A 547 18.42 19.82 0.24
N TYR A 548 18.74 18.87 -0.65
CA TYR A 548 19.50 17.64 -0.36
C TYR A 548 21.02 17.81 -0.59
N SER A 549 21.48 19.06 -0.75
CA SER A 549 22.87 19.42 -1.08
C SER A 549 23.84 19.26 0.09
N SER A 550 23.33 19.06 1.30
CA SER A 550 24.10 18.92 2.53
C SER A 550 23.71 17.65 3.29
N PRO A 551 24.65 16.99 3.99
CA PRO A 551 24.33 15.86 4.84
C PRO A 551 23.28 16.24 5.89
N THR A 552 22.34 15.32 6.13
CA THR A 552 21.25 15.54 7.09
C THR A 552 21.34 14.56 8.25
N GLY A 553 21.06 15.05 9.45
CA GLY A 553 21.16 14.26 10.68
C GLY A 553 20.07 13.19 10.78
N ILE A 554 20.45 12.08 11.41
CA ILE A 554 19.57 11.05 11.94
C ILE A 554 19.86 10.93 13.43
N SER A 555 18.85 11.11 14.26
CA SER A 555 18.92 11.00 15.72
C SER A 555 17.82 10.09 16.23
N VAL A 556 18.09 9.40 17.33
CA VAL A 556 17.08 8.69 18.13
C VAL A 556 16.65 9.55 19.30
N PHE A 557 15.41 9.41 19.75
CA PHE A 557 14.93 10.03 20.97
C PHE A 557 13.98 9.12 21.75
N ALA A 558 13.91 9.32 23.06
CA ALA A 558 12.88 8.76 23.91
C ALA A 558 12.61 9.70 25.08
N ASN A 559 11.32 9.91 25.39
CA ASN A 559 10.86 10.73 26.50
C ASN A 559 10.25 9.85 27.60
N GLY A 560 10.50 10.21 28.86
CA GLY A 560 10.06 9.41 30.01
C GLY A 560 11.08 9.36 31.14
N GLY A 561 11.05 8.27 31.92
CA GLY A 561 12.06 7.98 32.93
C GLY A 561 13.39 7.53 32.32
N GLN A 562 14.50 7.75 33.03
CA GLN A 562 15.87 7.38 32.62
C GLN A 562 15.95 5.92 32.13
N GLU A 563 16.52 5.67 30.95
CA GLU A 563 16.70 4.35 30.35
C GLU A 563 15.35 3.58 30.22
N SER A 564 14.30 4.30 29.82
CA SER A 564 12.97 3.72 29.60
C SER A 564 12.80 3.13 28.20
N ALA A 565 13.66 3.49 27.25
CA ALA A 565 13.78 2.82 25.96
C ALA A 565 15.25 2.46 25.71
N VAL A 566 15.49 1.23 25.25
CA VAL A 566 16.80 0.73 24.84
C VAL A 566 16.74 0.38 23.38
N PHE A 567 17.42 1.16 22.54
CA PHE A 567 17.65 0.86 21.13
C PHE A 567 18.77 -0.20 21.09
N GLU A 568 18.37 -1.47 21.11
CA GLU A 568 19.25 -2.63 21.18
C GLU A 568 20.20 -2.67 19.98
N GLU A 569 19.64 -2.38 18.80
CA GLU A 569 20.36 -2.30 17.54
C GLU A 569 19.74 -1.21 16.66
N VAL A 570 20.58 -0.36 16.07
CA VAL A 570 20.19 0.59 15.01
C VAL A 570 21.22 0.52 13.89
N ASN A 571 20.76 0.18 12.70
CA ASN A 571 21.57 0.14 11.48
C ASN A 571 21.04 1.18 10.49
N VAL A 572 21.95 1.93 9.86
CA VAL A 572 21.63 2.84 8.75
C VAL A 572 22.51 2.51 7.55
N TRP A 573 21.89 2.16 6.43
CA TRP A 573 22.54 1.98 5.13
C TRP A 573 22.31 3.22 4.28
N ASP A 574 23.32 4.09 4.21
CA ASP A 574 23.27 5.36 3.50
C ASP A 574 23.83 5.24 2.08
N GLY A 575 23.14 5.84 1.11
CA GLY A 575 23.49 5.79 -0.31
C GLY A 575 23.05 4.53 -1.03
N LEU A 576 21.82 4.05 -0.78
CA LEU A 576 21.23 2.94 -1.54
C LEU A 576 21.05 3.33 -3.03
N SER A 577 21.22 2.36 -3.93
CA SER A 577 21.14 2.58 -5.39
C SER A 577 20.74 1.31 -6.12
N THR A 578 19.75 1.43 -7.02
CA THR A 578 19.33 0.38 -7.96
C THR A 578 20.23 0.31 -9.20
N ALA A 579 20.81 1.44 -9.62
CA ALA A 579 21.82 1.47 -10.67
C ALA A 579 23.11 0.78 -10.20
N GLY A 580 23.65 -0.11 -11.02
CA GLY A 580 25.02 -0.62 -10.84
C GLY A 580 25.98 0.56 -10.92
N ARG A 581 26.65 0.88 -9.81
CA ARG A 581 27.73 1.86 -9.77
C ARG A 581 29.03 1.26 -10.27
#